data_AF-A0A841VIN9-F1
#
_entry.id   AF-A0A841VIN9-F1
#
_cell.length_a   1.000
_cell.length_b   1.000
_cell.length_c   1.000
_cell.angle_alpha   90.00
_cell.angle_beta   90.00
_cell.angle_gamma   90.00
#
_symmetry.space_group_name_H-M   'P 1'
#
loop_
_entity.id
_entity.type
_entity.pdbx_description
1 polymer ?
#
loop_
_entity_poly.entity_id
_entity_poly.type
_entity_poly.pdbx_seq_one_letter_code
_entity_poly.pdbx_strand_id
1 'polypeptide(L)' 'MSEQLLPGYIIRRGSLLERSLLLKFMQRTYQDLFPNEDFSHLEQTVKQYFSSDTPLWWVEEEREQGDKGTR' A
#
# COMPACT_ATOMS: atom_id res chain seq x y z
N MET A 1 2.91 10.05 10.47
CA MET A 1 2.67 9.83 11.90
C MET A 1 2.34 8.37 12.10
N SER A 2 3.11 7.71 12.95
CA SER A 2 2.85 6.37 13.44
C SER A 2 2.40 6.45 14.90
N GLU A 3 1.50 5.57 15.30
CA GLU A 3 0.97 5.48 16.66
C GLU A 3 1.26 4.09 17.20
N GLN A 4 1.43 3.97 18.52
CA GLN A 4 1.62 2.66 19.14
C GLN A 4 0.26 1.93 19.19
N LEU A 5 0.17 0.78 18.52
CA LEU A 5 -1.06 -0.02 18.48
C LEU A 5 -1.08 -1.05 19.62
N LEU A 6 0.02 -1.79 19.76
CA LEU A 6 0.27 -2.82 20.76
C LEU A 6 1.75 -2.74 21.17
N PRO A 7 2.16 -3.28 22.33
CA PRO A 7 3.58 -3.35 22.69
C PRO A 7 4.41 -4.03 21.57
N GLY A 8 5.43 -3.33 21.07
CA GLY A 8 6.30 -3.81 19.99
C GLY A 8 5.76 -3.62 18.57
N TYR A 9 4.56 -3.04 18.39
CA TYR A 9 3.97 -2.76 17.07
C TYR A 9 3.50 -1.31 16.95
N ILE A 10 3.81 -0.72 15.82
CA ILE A 10 3.32 0.61 15.44
C ILE A 10 2.34 0.49 14.28
N ILE A 11 1.35 1.38 14.27
CA ILE A 11 0.46 1.58 13.13
C ILE A 11 0.85 2.86 12.41
N ARG A 12 1.02 2.80 11.09
CA ARG A 12 1.42 3.95 10.26
C ARG A 12 0.44 4.12 9.11
N ARG A 13 0.01 5.35 8.88
CA ARG A 13 -0.79 5.67 7.69
C ARG A 13 0.06 5.51 6.42
N GLY A 14 -0.48 4.79 5.46
CA GLY A 14 0.11 4.63 4.13
C GLY A 14 0.17 5.94 3.35
N SER A 15 1.13 6.04 2.45
CA SER A 15 1.40 7.19 1.60
C SER A 15 0.79 7.05 0.20
N LEU A 16 0.69 8.17 -0.52
CA LEU A 16 0.29 8.18 -1.93
C LEU A 16 1.27 7.39 -2.82
N LEU A 17 2.53 7.29 -2.41
CA LEU A 17 3.55 6.49 -3.13
C LEU A 17 3.22 5.00 -3.05
N GLU A 18 2.88 4.51 -1.87
CA GLU A 18 2.48 3.10 -1.66
C GLU A 18 1.19 2.77 -2.42
N ARG A 19 0.23 3.70 -2.47
CA ARG A 19 -0.96 3.55 -3.33
C ARG A 19 -0.59 3.39 -4.80
N SER A 20 0.34 4.21 -5.29
CA SER A 20 0.79 4.17 -6.69
C SER A 20 1.54 2.87 -6.99
N LEU A 21 2.31 2.36 -6.04
CA LEU A 21 3.01 1.09 -6.14
C LEU A 21 2.03 -0.10 -6.21
N LEU A 22 1.01 -0.11 -5.36
CA LEU A 22 -0.03 -1.14 -5.37
C LEU A 22 -0.76 -1.18 -6.71
N LEU A 23 -1.16 -0.03 -7.25
CA LEU A 23 -1.84 0.03 -8.55
C LEU A 23 -0.98 -0.57 -9.67
N LYS A 24 0.30 -0.18 -9.73
CA LYS A 24 1.25 -0.73 -10.72
C LYS A 24 1.42 -2.24 -10.56
N PHE A 25 1.56 -2.72 -9.33
CA PHE A 25 1.68 -4.14 -9.04
C PHE A 25 0.44 -4.92 -9.50
N MET A 26 -0.76 -4.43 -9.18
CA MET A 26 -2.01 -5.06 -9.59
C MET A 26 -2.15 -5.08 -11.11
N GLN A 27 -1.97 -3.94 -11.78
CA GLN A 27 -2.04 -3.85 -13.24
C GLN A 27 -1.09 -4.86 -13.90
N ARG A 28 0.16 -4.92 -13.43
CA ARG A 28 1.15 -5.85 -13.99
C ARG A 28 0.75 -7.31 -13.77
N THR A 29 0.35 -7.66 -12.55
CA THR A 29 -0.04 -9.04 -12.19
C THR A 29 -1.23 -9.51 -13.01
N TYR A 30 -2.26 -8.68 -13.13
CA TYR A 30 -3.45 -9.05 -13.90
C TYR A 30 -3.17 -9.10 -15.40
N GLN A 31 -2.35 -8.20 -15.93
CA GLN A 31 -1.95 -8.25 -17.34
C GLN A 31 -1.10 -9.47 -17.69
N ASP A 32 -0.21 -9.89 -16.77
CA ASP A 32 0.57 -11.12 -16.95
C ASP A 32 -0.32 -12.38 -16.93
N LEU A 33 -1.45 -12.36 -16.20
CA LEU A 33 -2.41 -13.47 -16.11
C LEU A 33 -3.46 -13.48 -17.23
N PHE A 34 -3.94 -12.30 -17.65
CA PHE A 34 -4.97 -12.16 -18.69
C PHE A 34 -4.56 -11.04 -19.67
N PRO A 35 -3.69 -11.34 -20.65
CA PRO A 35 -3.05 -10.32 -21.49
C PRO A 35 -3.98 -9.57 -22.45
N ASN A 36 -5.20 -10.07 -22.68
CA ASN A 36 -6.15 -9.51 -23.64
C ASN A 36 -7.29 -8.68 -22.98
N GLU A 37 -7.25 -8.51 -21.65
CA GLU A 37 -8.28 -7.80 -20.89
C GLU A 37 -7.87 -6.36 -20.58
N ASP A 38 -8.86 -5.49 -20.35
CA ASP A 38 -8.64 -4.10 -19.91
C ASP A 38 -8.70 -3.99 -18.38
N PHE A 39 -7.65 -3.42 -17.79
CA PHE A 39 -7.49 -3.22 -16.35
C PHE A 39 -7.57 -1.77 -15.91
N SER A 40 -8.05 -0.87 -16.78
CA SER A 40 -8.24 0.55 -16.44
C SER A 40 -9.15 0.74 -15.22
N HIS A 41 -10.10 -0.17 -15.00
CA HIS A 41 -11.00 -0.17 -13.84
C HIS A 41 -10.26 -0.32 -12.49
N LEU A 42 -9.07 -0.95 -12.46
CA LEU A 42 -8.29 -1.13 -11.24
C LEU A 42 -7.88 0.19 -10.61
N GLU A 43 -7.64 1.23 -11.41
CA GLU A 43 -7.34 2.56 -10.89
C GLU A 43 -8.50 3.11 -10.06
N GLN A 44 -9.73 2.94 -10.56
CA GLN A 44 -10.95 3.37 -9.87
C GLN A 44 -11.16 2.56 -8.59
N THR A 45 -10.97 1.24 -8.65
CA THR A 45 -11.04 0.37 -7.47
C THR A 45 -10.03 0.77 -6.40
N VAL A 46 -8.75 0.93 -6.77
CA VAL A 46 -7.71 1.37 -5.84
C VAL A 46 -8.03 2.77 -5.30
N LYS A 47 -8.56 3.69 -6.13
CA LYS A 47 -8.96 5.02 -5.66
C LYS A 47 -10.06 5.01 -4.62
N GLN A 48 -11.02 4.08 -4.70
CA GLN A 48 -12.12 3.96 -3.75
C GLN A 48 -11.70 3.31 -2.43
N TYR A 49 -10.86 2.27 -2.49
CA TYR A 49 -10.43 1.54 -1.29
C TYR A 49 -9.17 2.12 -0.62
N PHE A 50 -8.36 2.87 -1.36
CA PHE A 50 -7.17 3.58 -0.86
C PHE A 50 -7.36 5.08 -1.01
N SER A 51 -8.41 5.59 -0.37
CA SER A 51 -8.75 7.02 -0.39
C SER A 51 -8.28 7.74 0.87
N SER A 52 -8.52 9.04 0.94
CA SER A 52 -8.38 9.80 2.19
C SER A 52 -9.32 9.29 3.29
N ASP A 53 -10.49 8.80 2.89
CA ASP A 53 -11.60 8.39 3.75
C ASP A 53 -11.47 6.92 4.16
N THR A 54 -10.77 6.14 3.34
CA THR A 54 -10.37 4.74 3.56
C THR A 54 -8.84 4.62 3.44
N PRO A 55 -8.08 5.21 4.38
CA PRO A 55 -6.64 5.18 4.29
C PRO A 55 -6.09 3.77 4.54
N LEU A 56 -5.05 3.43 3.79
CA LEU A 56 -4.21 2.28 4.11
C LEU A 56 -3.52 2.49 5.45
N TRP A 57 -3.47 1.43 6.26
CA TRP A 57 -2.70 1.40 7.50
C TRP A 57 -1.75 0.22 7.48
N TRP A 58 -0.49 0.49 7.76
CA TRP A 58 0.54 -0.51 7.96
C TRP A 58 0.69 -0.82 9.43
N VAL A 59 0.83 -2.09 9.77
CA VAL A 59 1.29 -2.52 11.08
C VAL A 59 2.72 -2.98 10.89
N GLU A 60 3.64 -2.30 11.57
CA GLU A 60 5.09 -2.55 11.48
C GLU A 60 5.59 -2.93 12.89
N GLU A 61 6.55 -3.84 12.97
CA GLU A 61 7.25 -4.08 14.23
C GLU A 61 8.10 -2.87 14.57
N GLU A 62 8.12 -2.46 15.84
CA GLU A 62 8.88 -1.29 16.31
C GLU A 62 10.38 -1.41 16.01
N ARG A 63 10.88 -2.64 15.86
CA ARG A 63 12.27 -2.96 15.52
C ARG A 63 12.63 -2.68 14.06
N GLU A 64 11.66 -2.62 13.15
CA GLU A 64 11.91 -2.41 11.70
C GLU A 64 12.07 -0.93 11.33
N GLN A 65 11.76 0.02 12.24
CA GLN A 65 12.00 1.45 11.99
C GLN A 65 13.49 1.83 11.93
N GLY A 66 14.39 0.95 12.39
CA GLY A 66 15.84 1.21 12.44
C GLY A 66 16.62 0.91 11.14
N ASP A 67 16.02 0.27 10.12
CA ASP A 67 16.79 -0.25 8.97
C ASP A 67 16.42 0.38 7.60
N LYS A 68 15.42 1.27 7.54
CA LYS A 68 15.07 1.98 6.28
C LYS A 68 15.85 3.29 6.09
N GLY A 69 17.12 3.30 6.50
CA GLY A 69 17.95 4.50 6.50
C GLY A 69 19.42 4.27 6.21
N THR A 70 19.84 3.23 5.48
CA THR A 70 21.10 3.21 4.71
C THR A 70 21.13 1.97 3.80
N ARG A 71 20.73 2.10 2.53
CA ARG A 71 21.39 1.39 1.43
C ARG A 71 21.03 1.97 0.07
#